data_AF-A0A2G5S9H1-F1
#
_entry.id   AF-A0A2G5S9H1-F1
#
_cell.length_a   1.000
_cell.length_b   1.000
_cell.length_c   1.000
_cell.angle_alpha   90.00
_cell.angle_beta   90.00
_cell.angle_gamma   90.00
#
_symmetry.space_group_name_H-M   'P 1'
#
loop_
_entity.id
_entity.type
_entity.pdbx_description
1 polymer ?
#
loop_
_entity_poly.entity_id
_entity_poly.type
_entity_poly.pdbx_seq_one_letter_code
_entity_poly.pdbx_strand_id
1 'polypeptide(L)'
;MISALKKTFKLNYTTPYFVPTPDEGIVKRVANFVNKDFGNVPAKELRDVKERIHSVYFDVMERKKERYLRTCDLFDAVEHCQLNCTLERLPILKKFVHNQKGCHRVYGLECEYCDGGENPETQKLLVLKKELAELQKAHDKICKEYRQKSREIQELEKENEPVVKRMKLDDSYELSIDDEERNAPSTSNLS
;
A
#
# COMPACT_ATOMS: atom_id res chain seq x y z
N MET A 1 -8.96 37.08 3.87
CA MET A 1 -9.81 35.86 3.81
C MET A 1 -10.82 35.78 4.97
N ILE A 2 -10.42 35.96 6.24
CA ILE A 2 -11.34 36.00 7.42
C ILE A 2 -12.44 37.08 7.29
N SER A 3 -12.12 38.22 6.67
CA SER A 3 -13.09 39.30 6.44
C SER A 3 -14.23 38.93 5.48
N ALA A 4 -14.03 38.00 4.54
CA ALA A 4 -15.06 37.62 3.58
C ALA A 4 -16.06 36.66 4.23
N LEU A 5 -15.59 35.67 4.98
CA LEU A 5 -16.44 34.75 5.74
C LEU A 5 -17.29 35.46 6.79
N LYS A 6 -16.74 36.46 7.49
CA LYS A 6 -17.49 37.30 8.45
C LYS A 6 -18.63 38.09 7.79
N LYS A 7 -18.44 38.53 6.54
CA LYS A 7 -19.43 39.32 5.80
C LYS A 7 -20.55 38.45 5.23
N THR A 8 -20.23 37.25 4.75
CA THR A 8 -21.19 36.35 4.10
C THR A 8 -22.14 35.68 5.09
N PHE A 9 -21.69 35.38 6.31
CA PHE A 9 -22.46 34.55 7.25
C PHE A 9 -23.15 35.27 8.41
N LYS A 10 -23.00 36.59 8.59
CA LYS A 10 -23.53 37.34 9.76
C LYS A 10 -23.40 36.52 11.08
N LEU A 11 -22.26 35.85 11.26
CA LEU A 11 -22.03 34.98 12.41
C LEU A 11 -21.83 35.84 13.66
N ASN A 12 -22.94 36.16 14.32
CA ASN A 12 -22.92 36.53 15.72
C ASN A 12 -22.58 35.24 16.49
N TYR A 13 -21.38 35.24 17.07
CA TYR A 13 -20.71 34.17 17.81
C TYR A 13 -21.38 33.86 19.16
N THR A 14 -22.71 33.96 19.22
CA THR A 14 -23.53 33.78 20.43
C THR A 14 -24.28 32.45 20.44
N THR A 15 -24.02 31.53 19.50
CA THR A 15 -24.51 30.15 19.61
C THR A 15 -23.70 29.39 20.68
N PRO A 16 -24.34 28.82 21.71
CA PRO A 16 -23.67 28.27 22.89
C PRO A 16 -22.86 26.98 22.65
N TYR A 17 -22.81 26.50 21.41
CA TYR A 17 -22.15 25.25 21.04
C TYR A 17 -20.67 25.39 20.69
N PHE A 18 -20.16 26.62 20.59
CA PHE A 18 -18.74 26.88 20.34
C PHE A 18 -18.11 27.55 21.57
N VAL A 19 -17.89 26.76 22.62
CA VAL A 19 -17.02 27.19 23.71
C VAL A 19 -15.60 27.34 23.13
N PRO A 20 -14.95 28.51 23.25
CA PRO A 20 -13.58 28.68 22.78
C PRO A 20 -12.66 27.74 23.57
N THR A 21 -12.14 26.70 22.94
CA THR A 21 -11.08 25.90 23.57
C THR A 21 -9.78 26.71 23.53
N PRO A 22 -9.05 26.86 24.65
CA PRO A 22 -7.81 27.64 24.71
C PRO A 22 -6.67 27.09 23.84
N ASP A 23 -6.76 25.81 23.44
CA ASP A 23 -5.77 25.18 22.58
C ASP A 23 -6.06 25.51 21.11
N GLU A 24 -5.40 26.54 20.60
CA GLU A 24 -5.38 26.88 19.17
C GLU A 24 -4.86 25.73 18.28
N GLY A 25 -4.17 24.73 18.82
CA GLY A 25 -3.42 23.74 18.07
C GLY A 25 -4.26 22.90 17.12
N ILE A 26 -5.34 22.26 17.60
CA ILE A 26 -6.17 21.38 16.76
C ILE A 26 -7.00 22.19 15.77
N VAL A 27 -7.65 23.25 16.23
CA VAL A 27 -8.53 24.08 15.39
C VAL A 27 -7.73 24.76 14.28
N LYS A 28 -6.53 25.29 14.58
CA LYS A 28 -5.65 25.91 13.58
C LYS A 28 -5.10 24.89 12.59
N ARG A 29 -4.79 23.66 13.03
CA ARG A 29 -4.40 22.56 12.12
C ARG A 29 -5.54 22.19 11.17
N VAL A 30 -6.76 22.02 11.68
CA VAL A 30 -7.94 21.72 10.87
C VAL A 30 -8.25 22.89 9.92
N ALA A 31 -8.22 24.12 10.40
CA ALA A 31 -8.45 25.31 9.58
C ALA A 31 -7.39 25.46 8.47
N ASN A 32 -6.11 25.18 8.75
CA ASN A 32 -5.05 25.21 7.74
C ASN A 32 -5.22 24.08 6.71
N PHE A 33 -5.60 22.88 7.14
CA PHE A 33 -5.90 21.76 6.26
C PHE A 33 -7.07 22.11 5.32
N VAL A 34 -8.19 22.58 5.89
CA VAL A 34 -9.36 23.01 5.11
C VAL A 34 -8.99 24.15 4.16
N ASN A 35 -8.23 25.16 4.60
CA ASN A 35 -7.84 26.26 3.70
C ASN A 35 -6.86 25.82 2.60
N LYS A 36 -6.00 24.83 2.85
CA LYS A 36 -5.11 24.27 1.83
C LYS A 36 -5.89 23.52 0.76
N ASP A 37 -6.88 22.74 1.16
CA ASP A 37 -7.62 21.85 0.26
C ASP A 37 -8.89 22.50 -0.35
N PHE A 38 -9.47 23.53 0.31
CA PHE A 38 -10.64 24.28 -0.17
C PHE A 38 -10.38 25.72 -0.58
N GLY A 39 -9.22 26.31 -0.26
CA GLY A 39 -8.97 27.75 -0.44
C GLY A 39 -9.17 28.25 -1.88
N ASN A 40 -9.09 27.33 -2.86
CA ASN A 40 -9.26 27.62 -4.29
C ASN A 40 -10.43 26.87 -4.95
N VAL A 41 -11.28 26.15 -4.23
CA VAL A 41 -12.41 25.42 -4.84
C VAL A 41 -13.50 26.41 -5.20
N PRO A 42 -13.85 26.59 -6.50
CA PRO A 42 -14.90 27.50 -6.89
C PRO A 42 -16.23 27.05 -6.27
N ALA A 43 -17.03 27.99 -5.75
CA ALA A 43 -18.38 27.69 -5.26
C ALA A 43 -19.26 27.00 -6.32
N LYS A 44 -18.90 27.11 -7.62
CA LYS A 44 -19.56 26.37 -8.70
C LYS A 44 -19.34 24.88 -8.63
N GLU A 45 -18.17 24.44 -8.20
CA GLU A 45 -17.84 23.03 -8.17
C GLU A 45 -18.58 22.37 -7.01
N LEU A 46 -18.79 23.06 -5.88
CA LEU A 46 -19.65 22.64 -4.76
C LEU A 46 -21.13 22.36 -5.12
N ARG A 47 -21.56 22.58 -6.38
CA ARG A 47 -22.97 22.51 -6.81
C ARG A 47 -23.44 21.19 -7.41
N ASP A 48 -22.64 20.12 -7.45
CA ASP A 48 -23.14 18.77 -7.78
C ASP A 48 -23.94 18.17 -6.61
N VAL A 49 -24.99 18.91 -6.25
CA VAL A 49 -25.82 18.79 -5.04
C VAL A 49 -27.16 18.14 -5.40
N LYS A 50 -27.55 18.13 -6.68
CA LYS A 50 -28.87 17.67 -7.12
C LYS A 50 -29.18 16.22 -6.73
N GLU A 51 -28.28 15.29 -7.00
CA GLU A 51 -28.48 13.87 -6.64
C GLU A 51 -28.49 13.67 -5.12
N ARG A 52 -27.67 14.45 -4.39
CA ARG A 52 -27.55 14.40 -2.94
C ARG A 52 -28.75 14.98 -2.21
N ILE A 53 -29.38 16.03 -2.75
CA ILE A 53 -30.60 16.62 -2.18
C ILE A 53 -31.68 15.56 -2.04
N HIS A 54 -31.86 14.73 -3.06
CA HIS A 54 -32.89 13.70 -3.06
C HIS A 54 -32.63 12.70 -1.92
N SER A 55 -31.44 12.09 -1.88
CA SER A 55 -31.07 11.13 -0.82
C SER A 55 -31.21 11.73 0.59
N VAL A 56 -30.65 12.93 0.81
CA VAL A 56 -30.71 13.59 2.12
C VAL A 56 -32.14 13.93 2.52
N TYR A 57 -32.97 14.41 1.59
CA TYR A 57 -34.37 14.74 1.87
C TYR A 57 -35.17 13.52 2.31
N PHE A 58 -35.02 12.38 1.62
CA PHE A 58 -35.70 11.13 1.98
C PHE A 58 -35.22 10.61 3.34
N ASP A 59 -33.92 10.64 3.60
CA ASP A 59 -33.37 10.26 4.91
C ASP A 59 -33.95 11.12 6.03
N VAL A 60 -34.02 12.44 5.85
CA VAL A 60 -34.59 13.35 6.86
C VAL A 60 -36.06 13.03 7.11
N MET A 61 -36.84 12.83 6.04
CA MET A 61 -38.26 12.41 6.14
C MET A 61 -38.42 11.10 6.92
N GLU A 62 -37.62 10.08 6.58
CA GLU A 62 -37.67 8.77 7.22
C GLU A 62 -37.33 8.85 8.71
N ARG A 63 -36.27 9.59 9.07
CA ARG A 63 -35.81 9.73 10.46
C ARG A 63 -36.81 10.49 11.33
N LYS A 64 -37.44 11.53 10.77
CA LYS A 64 -38.41 12.37 11.49
C LYS A 64 -39.79 11.71 11.57
N LYS A 65 -40.11 10.78 10.66
CA LYS A 65 -41.41 10.08 10.58
C LYS A 65 -42.60 11.05 10.46
N GLU A 66 -42.39 12.20 9.84
CA GLU A 66 -43.40 13.24 9.65
C GLU A 66 -43.95 13.22 8.22
N ARG A 67 -45.19 13.71 8.05
CA ARG A 67 -45.84 13.81 6.73
C ARG A 67 -45.23 14.91 5.86
N TYR A 68 -44.67 15.94 6.49
CA TYR A 68 -44.01 17.09 5.87
C TYR A 68 -42.86 17.54 6.78
N LEU A 69 -41.77 18.03 6.19
CA LEU A 69 -40.65 18.59 6.93
C LEU A 69 -40.92 20.05 7.33
N ARG A 70 -40.55 20.42 8.56
CA ARG A 70 -40.59 21.82 8.98
C ARG A 70 -39.39 22.55 8.41
N THR A 71 -39.43 23.88 8.43
CA THR A 71 -38.33 24.72 7.92
C THR A 71 -36.98 24.40 8.56
N CYS A 72 -36.94 24.07 9.86
CA CYS A 72 -35.71 23.64 10.52
C CYS A 72 -35.17 22.31 9.96
N ASP A 73 -36.05 21.36 9.65
CA ASP A 73 -35.64 20.06 9.08
C ASP A 73 -35.11 20.23 7.64
N LEU A 74 -35.60 21.25 6.91
CA LEU A 74 -35.05 21.65 5.62
C LEU A 74 -33.66 22.30 5.76
N PHE A 75 -33.42 23.09 6.81
CA PHE A 75 -32.07 23.61 7.09
C PHE A 75 -31.10 22.48 7.43
N ASP A 76 -31.49 21.53 8.28
CA ASP A 76 -30.71 20.32 8.56
C ASP A 76 -30.38 19.59 7.25
N ALA A 77 -31.36 19.40 6.36
CA ALA A 77 -31.15 18.76 5.06
C ALA A 77 -30.11 19.51 4.20
N VAL A 78 -30.13 20.84 4.17
CA VAL A 78 -29.14 21.64 3.44
C VAL A 78 -27.74 21.50 4.05
N GLU A 79 -27.63 21.52 5.37
CA GLU A 79 -26.36 21.31 6.07
C GLU A 79 -25.77 19.93 5.78
N HIS A 80 -26.60 18.88 5.80
CA HIS A 80 -26.19 17.53 5.45
C HIS A 80 -25.79 17.40 3.97
N CYS A 81 -26.48 18.06 3.06
CA CYS A 81 -26.06 18.12 1.65
C CYS A 81 -24.66 18.75 1.50
N GLN A 82 -24.42 19.87 2.17
CA GLN A 82 -23.12 20.56 2.14
C GLN A 82 -22.02 19.71 2.77
N LEU A 83 -22.33 19.04 3.88
CA LEU A 83 -21.41 18.14 4.56
C LEU A 83 -21.07 16.94 3.67
N ASN A 84 -22.04 16.30 3.02
CA ASN A 84 -21.79 15.22 2.07
C ASN A 84 -20.87 15.70 0.94
N CYS A 85 -21.14 16.87 0.34
CA CYS A 85 -20.28 17.44 -0.69
C CYS A 85 -18.83 17.62 -0.22
N THR A 86 -18.67 18.02 1.04
CA THR A 86 -17.35 18.19 1.67
C THR A 86 -16.65 16.84 1.87
N LEU A 87 -17.38 15.83 2.38
CA LEU A 87 -16.83 14.50 2.66
C LEU A 87 -16.43 13.75 1.39
N GLU A 88 -17.18 13.87 0.29
CA GLU A 88 -16.77 13.25 -0.97
C GLU A 88 -15.51 13.87 -1.59
N ARG A 89 -15.21 15.13 -1.28
CA ARG A 89 -13.98 15.79 -1.75
C ARG A 89 -12.81 15.55 -0.84
N LEU A 90 -13.08 15.33 0.43
CA LEU A 90 -12.08 15.00 1.43
C LEU A 90 -12.27 13.56 1.89
N PRO A 91 -11.77 12.58 1.13
CA PRO A 91 -11.83 11.17 1.54
C PRO A 91 -11.13 10.96 2.90
N ILE A 92 -10.11 11.76 3.23
CA ILE A 92 -9.46 11.75 4.55
C ILE A 92 -10.46 12.11 5.66
N LEU A 93 -11.28 13.14 5.45
CA LEU A 93 -12.29 13.57 6.42
C LEU A 93 -13.46 12.58 6.47
N LYS A 94 -13.88 12.03 5.32
CA LYS A 94 -14.88 10.95 5.25
C LYS A 94 -14.44 9.73 6.05
N LYS A 95 -13.17 9.30 5.90
CA LYS A 95 -12.56 8.23 6.68
C LYS A 95 -12.46 8.57 8.17
N PHE A 96 -12.13 9.81 8.52
CA PHE A 96 -12.12 10.27 9.91
C PHE A 96 -13.51 10.21 10.56
N VAL A 97 -14.56 10.63 9.85
CA VAL A 97 -15.95 10.50 10.31
C VAL A 97 -16.33 9.03 10.49
N HIS A 98 -15.94 8.17 9.55
CA HIS A 98 -16.16 6.73 9.66
C HIS A 98 -15.46 6.10 10.86
N ASN A 99 -14.18 6.41 11.09
CA ASN A 99 -13.41 5.87 12.23
C ASN A 99 -14.03 6.25 13.58
N GLN A 100 -14.72 7.39 13.66
CA GLN A 100 -15.47 7.81 14.84
C GLN A 100 -16.88 7.20 14.91
N LYS A 101 -17.21 6.26 14.01
CA LYS A 101 -18.54 5.67 13.84
C LYS A 101 -19.62 6.73 13.61
N GLY A 102 -19.26 7.86 13.01
CA GLY A 102 -20.12 9.04 12.85
C GLY A 102 -20.98 9.03 11.59
N CYS A 103 -20.77 8.10 10.65
CA CYS A 103 -21.47 8.12 9.35
C CYS A 103 -22.99 8.13 9.48
N HIS A 104 -23.55 7.39 10.44
CA HIS A 104 -24.99 7.36 10.68
C HIS A 104 -25.57 8.74 11.03
N ARG A 105 -24.76 9.68 11.54
CA ARG A 105 -25.21 11.05 11.87
C ARG A 105 -25.32 11.95 10.65
N VAL A 106 -24.74 11.55 9.52
CA VAL A 106 -24.77 12.33 8.29
C VAL A 106 -25.84 11.74 7.37
N TYR A 107 -26.96 12.43 7.20
CA TYR A 107 -28.03 11.99 6.30
C TYR A 107 -27.54 11.87 4.86
N GLY A 108 -27.98 10.83 4.16
CA GLY A 108 -27.65 10.57 2.76
C GLY A 108 -26.16 10.32 2.48
N LEU A 109 -25.36 10.02 3.51
CA LEU A 109 -23.95 9.73 3.33
C LEU A 109 -23.75 8.28 2.89
N GLU A 110 -23.38 8.10 1.63
CA GLU A 110 -22.91 6.83 1.11
C GLU A 110 -21.45 6.60 1.54
N CYS A 111 -21.28 5.82 2.60
CA CYS A 111 -19.96 5.50 3.13
C CYS A 111 -19.50 4.12 2.65
N GLU A 112 -18.56 4.09 1.71
CA GLU A 112 -17.95 2.85 1.19
C GLU A 112 -17.39 1.93 2.30
N TYR A 113 -16.95 2.52 3.42
CA TYR A 113 -16.43 1.78 4.57
C TYR A 113 -17.52 1.19 5.50
N CYS A 114 -18.78 1.60 5.36
CA CYS A 114 -19.89 1.14 6.20
C CYS A 114 -20.48 -0.19 5.72
N ASP A 115 -20.66 -0.35 4.40
CA ASP A 115 -21.31 -1.53 3.81
C ASP A 115 -20.32 -2.63 3.40
N GLY A 116 -19.07 -2.25 3.17
CA GLY A 116 -17.94 -3.17 3.08
C GLY A 116 -16.91 -2.66 4.06
N GLY A 117 -16.91 -3.21 5.28
CA GLY A 117 -15.85 -2.91 6.23
C GLY A 117 -14.51 -2.99 5.49
N GLU A 118 -13.64 -2.00 5.71
CA GLU A 118 -12.22 -2.18 5.37
C GLU A 118 -11.77 -3.42 6.12
N ASN A 119 -11.90 -4.58 5.50
CA ASN A 119 -11.56 -5.82 6.12
C ASN A 119 -10.04 -5.72 6.32
N PRO A 120 -9.52 -5.87 7.55
CA PRO A 120 -8.09 -5.93 7.78
C PRO A 120 -7.41 -6.95 6.84
N GLU A 121 -8.16 -7.97 6.40
CA GLU A 121 -7.75 -8.94 5.40
C GLU A 121 -7.49 -8.32 4.03
N THR A 122 -8.22 -7.31 3.56
CA THR A 122 -7.97 -6.66 2.25
C THR A 122 -6.68 -5.88 2.24
N GLN A 123 -6.36 -5.17 3.34
CA GLN A 123 -5.08 -4.50 3.51
C GLN A 123 -3.93 -5.52 3.64
N LYS A 124 -4.12 -6.58 4.45
CA LYS A 124 -3.16 -7.71 4.53
C LYS A 124 -2.96 -8.39 3.18
N LEU A 125 -4.01 -8.56 2.38
CA LEU A 125 -3.96 -9.16 1.04
C LEU A 125 -3.14 -8.30 0.08
N LEU A 126 -3.25 -6.98 0.16
CA LEU A 126 -2.43 -6.06 -0.65
C LEU A 126 -0.95 -6.11 -0.26
N VAL A 127 -0.64 -6.23 1.03
CA VAL A 127 0.74 -6.41 1.52
C VAL A 127 1.30 -7.76 1.08
N LEU A 128 0.56 -8.85 1.31
CA LEU A 128 0.95 -10.21 0.92
C LEU A 128 1.16 -10.34 -0.59
N LYS A 129 0.31 -9.70 -1.42
CA LYS A 129 0.50 -9.68 -2.88
C LYS A 129 1.80 -9.02 -3.31
N LYS A 130 2.20 -7.93 -2.63
CA LYS A 130 3.48 -7.26 -2.90
C LYS A 130 4.65 -8.14 -2.47
N GLU A 131 4.58 -8.75 -1.29
CA GLU A 131 5.61 -9.67 -0.79
C GLU A 131 5.79 -10.88 -1.70
N LEU A 132 4.69 -11.48 -2.18
CA LEU A 132 4.73 -12.58 -3.15
C LEU A 132 5.41 -12.18 -4.46
N ALA A 133 5.11 -10.98 -4.98
CA ALA A 133 5.74 -10.51 -6.21
C ALA A 133 7.26 -10.31 -6.05
N GLU A 134 7.72 -9.82 -4.91
CA GLU A 134 9.16 -9.68 -4.61
C GLU A 134 9.84 -11.03 -4.41
N LEU A 135 9.21 -11.97 -3.69
CA LEU A 135 9.69 -13.35 -3.55
C LEU A 135 9.82 -14.06 -4.89
N GLN A 136 8.85 -13.86 -5.79
CA GLN A 136 8.85 -14.49 -7.11
C GLN A 136 9.98 -13.95 -7.99
N LYS A 137 10.25 -12.63 -7.95
CA LYS A 137 11.42 -12.04 -8.61
C LYS A 137 12.74 -12.58 -8.04
N ALA A 138 12.83 -12.72 -6.71
CA ALA A 138 14.02 -13.27 -6.06
C ALA A 138 14.26 -14.73 -6.46
N HIS A 139 13.19 -15.54 -6.48
CA HIS A 139 13.25 -16.93 -6.94
C HIS A 139 13.71 -17.03 -8.41
N ASP A 140 13.17 -16.21 -9.30
CA ASP A 140 13.57 -16.19 -10.71
C ASP A 140 15.04 -15.81 -10.88
N LYS A 141 15.54 -14.89 -10.06
CA LYS A 141 16.97 -14.52 -10.04
C LYS A 141 17.83 -15.71 -9.60
N ILE A 142 17.47 -16.38 -8.51
CA ILE A 142 18.18 -17.56 -8.00
C ILE A 142 18.18 -18.68 -9.04
N CYS A 143 17.04 -18.94 -9.70
CA CYS A 143 16.98 -19.95 -10.76
C CYS A 143 17.91 -19.63 -11.94
N LYS A 144 18.03 -18.36 -12.33
CA LYS A 144 18.96 -17.93 -13.40
C LYS A 144 20.41 -18.15 -12.97
N GLU A 145 20.76 -17.76 -11.74
CA GLU A 145 22.10 -17.97 -11.19
C GLU A 145 22.45 -19.46 -11.09
N TYR A 146 21.52 -20.30 -10.64
CA TYR A 146 21.72 -21.76 -10.58
C TYR A 146 21.94 -22.37 -11.96
N ARG A 147 21.14 -21.98 -12.96
CA ARG A 147 21.34 -22.43 -14.35
C ARG A 147 22.69 -21.99 -14.91
N GLN A 148 23.14 -20.79 -14.54
CA GLN A 148 24.45 -20.29 -14.97
C GLN A 148 25.58 -21.11 -14.35
N LYS A 149 25.58 -21.29 -13.02
CA LYS A 149 26.56 -22.12 -12.32
C LYS A 149 26.58 -23.57 -12.80
N SER A 150 25.41 -24.15 -13.08
CA SER A 150 25.32 -25.53 -13.58
C SER A 150 25.95 -25.68 -14.97
N ARG A 151 25.93 -24.64 -15.80
CA ARG A 151 26.65 -24.62 -17.08
C ARG A 151 28.15 -24.48 -16.89
N GLU A 152 28.59 -23.57 -16.01
CA GLU A 152 30.00 -23.39 -15.66
C GLU A 152 30.61 -24.69 -15.09
N ILE A 153 29.89 -25.40 -14.21
CA ILE A 153 30.33 -26.70 -13.67
C ILE A 153 30.50 -27.73 -14.80
N GLN A 154 29.56 -27.83 -15.75
CA GLN A 154 29.70 -28.75 -16.89
C GLN A 154 30.88 -28.42 -17.80
N GLU A 155 31.20 -27.13 -17.98
CA GLU A 155 32.36 -26.69 -18.77
C GLU A 155 33.67 -27.06 -18.05
N LEU A 156 33.77 -26.78 -16.75
CA LEU A 156 34.92 -27.15 -15.92
C LEU A 156 35.13 -28.67 -15.84
N GLU A 157 34.07 -29.46 -15.76
CA GLU A 157 34.15 -30.93 -15.79
C GLU A 157 34.73 -31.46 -17.12
N LYS A 158 34.36 -30.84 -18.25
CA LYS A 158 34.91 -31.19 -19.58
C LYS A 158 36.37 -30.76 -19.74
N GLU A 159 36.75 -29.61 -19.21
CA GLU A 159 38.15 -29.12 -19.24
C GLU A 159 39.09 -29.94 -18.35
N ASN A 160 38.57 -30.49 -17.23
CA ASN A 160 39.35 -31.34 -16.33
C ASN A 160 39.45 -32.80 -16.80
N GLU A 161 38.57 -33.26 -17.68
CA GLU A 161 38.60 -34.62 -18.25
C GLU A 161 39.98 -35.04 -18.85
N PRO A 162 40.68 -34.20 -19.64
CA PRO A 162 42.02 -34.50 -20.14
C PRO A 162 43.14 -34.39 -19.09
N VAL A 163 42.92 -33.67 -17.98
CA VAL A 163 43.89 -33.58 -16.87
C VAL A 163 43.84 -34.85 -16.02
N VAL A 164 42.62 -35.34 -15.73
CA VAL A 164 42.41 -36.62 -15.02
C VAL A 164 42.93 -37.81 -15.84
N LYS A 165 42.80 -37.77 -17.17
CA LYS A 165 43.39 -38.79 -18.06
C LYS A 165 44.92 -38.76 -18.06
N ARG A 166 45.55 -37.59 -17.91
CA ARG A 166 47.02 -37.45 -17.78
C ARG A 166 47.52 -37.98 -16.43
N MET A 167 46.89 -37.63 -15.32
CA MET A 167 47.27 -38.17 -14.01
C MET A 167 47.21 -39.70 -13.92
N LYS A 168 46.24 -40.34 -14.61
CA LYS A 168 46.14 -41.81 -14.67
C LYS A 168 47.20 -42.49 -15.54
N LEU A 169 47.76 -41.77 -16.51
CA LEU A 169 48.93 -42.23 -17.27
C LEU A 169 50.20 -42.10 -16.44
N ASP A 170 50.24 -41.10 -15.56
CA ASP A 170 51.41 -40.84 -14.73
C ASP A 170 51.57 -41.86 -13.57
N ASP A 171 50.47 -42.28 -12.94
CA ASP A 171 50.48 -43.36 -11.93
C ASP A 171 50.80 -44.75 -12.53
N SER A 172 50.67 -44.91 -13.85
CA SER A 172 50.95 -46.17 -14.55
C SER A 172 52.44 -46.36 -14.88
N TYR A 173 53.27 -45.31 -14.91
CA TYR A 173 54.70 -45.43 -15.22
C TYR A 173 55.58 -45.59 -13.98
N GLU A 174 55.15 -45.12 -12.80
CA GLU A 174 55.92 -45.29 -11.55
C GLU A 174 55.91 -46.75 -11.03
N LEU A 175 54.89 -47.55 -11.38
CA LEU A 175 54.83 -48.98 -11.01
C LEU A 175 55.69 -49.90 -11.88
N SER A 176 56.42 -49.37 -12.86
CA SER A 176 57.23 -50.15 -13.81
C SER A 176 58.74 -49.94 -13.71
N ILE A 177 59.22 -49.14 -12.74
CA ILE A 177 60.66 -48.81 -12.62
C ILE A 177 61.40 -49.71 -11.60
N ASP A 178 60.70 -50.42 -10.70
CA ASP A 178 61.35 -51.20 -9.62
C ASP A 178 61.73 -52.66 -9.99
N ASP A 179 61.38 -53.15 -11.18
CA ASP A 179 61.65 -54.55 -11.59
C ASP A 179 62.82 -54.72 -12.57
N GLU A 180 63.38 -53.63 -13.11
CA GLU A 180 64.46 -53.71 -14.11
C GLU A 180 65.88 -53.49 -13.54
N GLU A 181 66.04 -53.41 -12.21
CA GLU A 181 67.36 -53.31 -11.55
C GLU A 181 67.85 -54.62 -10.88
N ARG A 182 67.12 -55.74 -11.05
CA ARG A 182 67.49 -57.05 -10.44
C ARG A 182 68.11 -58.09 -11.37
N ASN A 183 68.30 -57.78 -12.65
CA ASN A 183 68.92 -58.70 -13.62
C ASN A 183 70.12 -58.06 -14.34
N ALA A 184 71.11 -57.60 -13.58
CA ALA A 184 72.44 -57.39 -14.13
C ALA A 184 73.19 -58.74 -14.16
N PRO A 185 73.68 -59.21 -15.32
CA PRO A 185 74.48 -60.43 -15.39
C PRO A 185 75.87 -60.15 -14.85
N SER A 186 76.18 -60.70 -13.68
CA SER A 186 77.55 -60.76 -13.17
C SER A 186 78.36 -61.72 -14.03
N THR A 187 79.08 -61.15 -15.01
CA THR A 187 80.18 -61.80 -15.69
C THR A 187 81.47 -61.45 -14.95
N SER A 188 82.14 -62.46 -14.40
CA SER A 188 83.60 -62.51 -14.39
C SER A 188 84.06 -63.95 -14.22
N ASN A 189 84.82 -64.38 -15.21
CA ASN A 189 85.44 -65.68 -15.33
C ASN A 189 86.76 -65.75 -14.54
N LEU A 190 87.28 -66.98 -14.48
CA LEU A 190 88.68 -67.40 -14.62
C LEU A 190 89.44 -67.84 -13.35
N SER A 191 89.85 -69.12 -13.48
CA SER A 191 91.00 -69.82 -12.91
C SER A 191 90.83 -70.54 -11.58
#